data_AF-A0A9E2I8I4-F1
#
_entry.id   AF-A0A9E2I8I4-F1
#
_cell.length_a   1.000
_cell.length_b   1.000
_cell.length_c   1.000
_cell.angle_alpha   90.00
_cell.angle_beta   90.00
_cell.angle_gamma   90.00
#
_symmetry.space_group_name_H-M   'P 1'
#
loop_
_entity.id
_entity.type
_entity.pdbx_description
1 polymer ?
#
loop_
_entity_poly.entity_id
_entity_poly.type
_entity_poly.pdbx_seq_one_letter_code
_entity_poly.pdbx_strand_id
1 'polypeptide(L)'
;MKKTLTTLCILALCFVTVGCNKTEIDEDFQNEREGGELMTQEEADALRADGDTEFEEDYMRELDDATTEAHQNEQMGIVDDLIKAEGDKLSGKNIKGSCNAIAESSTCIDYYGSFWTGDSARLNCSDSGTFSKDACPQDSYGGCNTGEGTQADMVVWMYPYGGGEIEAEGIKYAKMACDATLASSWIAR
;
A
#
# COMPACT_ATOMS: atom_id res chain seq x y z
N MET A 1 -16.17 -0.44 -59.73
CA MET A 1 -17.37 -0.81 -58.95
C MET A 1 -17.21 -2.24 -58.45
N LYS A 2 -16.79 -2.41 -57.19
CA LYS A 2 -16.74 -3.70 -56.48
C LYS A 2 -17.26 -3.44 -55.07
N LYS A 3 -18.32 -4.17 -54.70
CA LYS A 3 -19.03 -4.07 -53.42
C LYS A 3 -18.18 -4.74 -52.34
N THR A 4 -17.81 -4.01 -51.29
CA THR A 4 -17.19 -4.57 -50.09
C THR A 4 -18.27 -4.89 -49.07
N LEU A 5 -18.45 -6.19 -48.84
CA LEU A 5 -19.38 -6.77 -47.88
C LEU A 5 -18.94 -6.47 -46.45
N THR A 6 -19.90 -6.00 -45.66
CA THR A 6 -19.92 -5.95 -44.20
C THR A 6 -19.93 -7.38 -43.65
N THR A 7 -18.96 -7.74 -42.81
CA THR A 7 -19.05 -8.95 -41.97
C THR A 7 -18.68 -8.59 -40.54
N LEU A 8 -19.73 -8.44 -39.72
CA LEU A 8 -19.69 -8.55 -38.26
C LEU A 8 -19.04 -9.89 -37.90
N CYS A 9 -17.93 -9.87 -37.16
CA CYS A 9 -17.47 -11.05 -36.44
C CYS A 9 -17.56 -10.79 -34.94
N ILE A 10 -18.44 -11.59 -34.36
CA ILE A 10 -18.92 -11.68 -33.00
C ILE A 10 -17.76 -11.89 -32.01
N LEU A 11 -17.83 -11.16 -30.88
CA LEU A 11 -17.11 -11.47 -29.65
C LEU A 11 -17.41 -12.92 -29.24
N ALA A 12 -16.39 -13.77 -29.22
CA ALA A 12 -16.41 -15.02 -28.48
C ALA A 12 -15.37 -14.90 -27.35
N LEU A 13 -15.85 -14.58 -26.16
CA LEU A 13 -15.12 -14.75 -24.90
C LEU A 13 -14.82 -16.24 -24.73
N CYS A 14 -13.56 -16.62 -24.86
CA CYS A 14 -13.07 -17.90 -24.34
C CYS A 14 -12.88 -17.76 -22.82
N PHE A 15 -13.92 -18.11 -22.07
CA PHE A 15 -13.78 -18.50 -20.67
C PHE A 15 -12.99 -19.82 -20.64
N VAL A 16 -11.75 -19.76 -20.17
CA VAL A 16 -11.00 -20.96 -19.78
C VAL A 16 -11.52 -21.39 -18.41
N THR A 17 -12.51 -22.26 -18.39
CA THR A 17 -12.90 -23.00 -17.19
C THR A 17 -11.87 -24.09 -16.95
N VAL A 18 -11.01 -23.90 -15.94
CA VAL A 18 -10.21 -24.98 -15.36
C VAL A 18 -11.17 -25.91 -14.62
N GLY A 19 -11.49 -27.04 -15.25
CA GLY A 19 -12.25 -28.11 -14.62
C GLY A 19 -11.37 -28.84 -13.61
N CYS A 20 -11.64 -28.68 -12.31
CA CYS A 20 -11.19 -29.62 -11.31
C CYS A 20 -12.04 -30.89 -11.43
N ASN A 21 -11.43 -31.95 -11.97
CA ASN A 21 -11.99 -33.29 -11.98
C ASN A 21 -12.18 -33.75 -10.53
N LYS A 22 -13.42 -34.07 -10.17
CA LYS A 22 -13.82 -34.51 -8.84
C LYS A 22 -14.07 -36.01 -8.89
N THR A 23 -13.01 -36.80 -8.79
CA THR A 23 -13.07 -38.24 -8.55
C THR A 23 -11.74 -38.66 -7.92
N GLU A 24 -11.81 -39.47 -6.86
CA GLU A 24 -10.69 -40.15 -6.16
C GLU A 24 -10.13 -39.51 -4.88
N ILE A 25 -10.96 -39.07 -3.92
CA ILE A 25 -10.58 -39.08 -2.49
C ILE A 25 -11.86 -39.25 -1.65
N ASP A 26 -12.40 -40.47 -1.52
CA ASP A 26 -13.58 -40.73 -0.65
C ASP A 26 -13.56 -42.11 0.06
N GLU A 27 -12.40 -42.78 0.19
CA GLU A 27 -12.38 -44.14 0.78
C GLU A 27 -11.45 -44.37 1.99
N ASP A 28 -10.92 -43.35 2.66
CA ASP A 28 -10.03 -43.56 3.83
C ASP A 28 -10.48 -42.93 5.15
N PHE A 29 -11.70 -42.39 5.26
CA PHE A 29 -12.18 -41.75 6.50
C PHE A 29 -13.35 -42.48 7.20
N GLN A 30 -13.42 -43.81 7.09
CA GLN A 30 -14.47 -44.61 7.73
C GLN A 30 -14.00 -45.63 8.77
N ASN A 31 -12.82 -45.47 9.36
CA ASN A 31 -12.47 -46.23 10.56
C ASN A 31 -11.91 -45.31 11.64
N GLU A 32 -12.37 -45.54 12.86
CA GLU A 32 -12.02 -44.86 14.12
C GLU A 32 -12.86 -43.61 14.46
N ARG A 33 -14.16 -43.82 14.70
CA ARG A 33 -14.87 -42.97 15.65
C ARG A 33 -15.83 -43.79 16.51
N GLU A 34 -15.26 -44.73 17.25
CA GLU A 34 -15.92 -45.33 18.40
C GLU A 34 -15.69 -44.44 19.64
N GLY A 35 -16.78 -44.09 20.31
CA GLY A 35 -16.77 -43.82 21.75
C GLY A 35 -16.34 -42.43 22.20
N GLY A 36 -17.17 -41.43 22.00
CA GLY A 36 -17.20 -40.24 22.85
C GLY A 36 -18.65 -39.81 23.04
N GLU A 37 -19.20 -40.01 24.24
CA GLU A 37 -20.51 -39.46 24.59
C GLU A 37 -20.47 -37.94 24.34
N LEU A 38 -21.37 -37.47 23.48
CA LEU A 38 -21.50 -36.05 23.19
C LEU A 38 -22.03 -35.38 24.46
N MET A 39 -21.23 -34.46 25.00
CA MET A 39 -21.60 -33.58 26.11
C MET A 39 -23.00 -33.03 25.87
N THR A 40 -23.87 -33.20 26.87
CA THR A 40 -25.24 -32.75 26.73
C THR A 40 -25.31 -31.23 26.75
N GLN A 41 -26.32 -30.66 26.11
CA GLN A 41 -26.55 -29.20 26.11
C GLN A 41 -26.59 -28.64 27.54
N GLU A 42 -27.12 -29.42 28.49
CA GLU A 42 -27.24 -29.08 29.89
C GLU A 42 -25.88 -29.07 30.63
N GLU A 43 -24.95 -29.96 30.29
CA GLU A 43 -23.57 -29.95 30.79
C GLU A 43 -22.74 -28.79 30.20
N ALA A 44 -22.99 -28.45 28.93
CA ALA A 44 -22.36 -27.28 28.30
C ALA A 44 -22.84 -25.95 28.92
N ASP A 45 -24.11 -25.88 29.30
CA ASP A 45 -24.69 -24.70 29.96
C ASP A 45 -24.25 -24.61 31.44
N ALA A 46 -24.04 -25.73 32.13
CA ALA A 46 -23.47 -25.76 33.48
C ALA A 46 -22.01 -25.29 33.53
N LEU A 47 -21.20 -25.62 32.51
CA LEU A 47 -19.82 -25.13 32.38
C LEU A 47 -19.75 -23.63 32.08
N ARG A 48 -20.77 -23.06 31.43
CA ARG A 48 -20.88 -21.61 31.20
C ARG A 48 -21.30 -20.84 32.45
N ALA A 49 -22.00 -21.47 33.39
CA ALA A 49 -22.48 -20.82 34.61
C ALA A 49 -21.37 -20.59 35.67
N ASP A 50 -20.31 -21.40 35.62
CA ASP A 50 -19.11 -21.26 36.48
C ASP A 50 -17.92 -20.57 35.75
N GLY A 51 -18.14 -20.09 34.53
CA GLY A 51 -17.17 -19.28 33.80
C GLY A 51 -17.02 -17.94 34.48
N ASP A 52 -15.93 -17.75 35.21
CA ASP A 52 -15.56 -16.55 35.96
C ASP A 52 -15.35 -15.40 34.97
N THR A 53 -16.45 -14.76 34.55
CA THR A 53 -16.48 -13.67 33.55
C THR A 53 -15.57 -12.52 33.95
N GLU A 54 -15.31 -12.35 35.25
CA GLU A 54 -14.39 -11.36 35.80
C GLU A 54 -12.94 -11.59 35.34
N PHE A 55 -12.49 -12.84 35.22
CA PHE A 55 -11.14 -13.15 34.74
C PHE A 55 -10.97 -12.91 33.24
N GLU A 56 -11.97 -13.25 32.42
CA GLU A 56 -11.93 -12.95 30.98
C GLU A 56 -11.98 -11.45 30.72
N GLU A 57 -12.83 -10.70 31.43
CA GLU A 57 -12.89 -9.25 31.29
C GLU A 57 -11.59 -8.57 31.75
N ASP A 58 -10.98 -9.04 32.84
CA ASP A 58 -9.71 -8.50 33.34
C ASP A 58 -8.55 -8.80 32.39
N TYR A 59 -8.49 -10.02 31.84
CA TYR A 59 -7.49 -10.42 30.85
C TYR A 59 -7.64 -9.62 29.54
N MET A 60 -8.87 -9.41 29.08
CA MET A 60 -9.13 -8.62 27.87
C MET A 60 -8.80 -7.14 28.08
N ARG A 61 -8.98 -6.60 29.29
CA ARG A 61 -8.61 -5.23 29.66
C ARG A 61 -7.09 -5.05 29.73
N GLU A 62 -6.36 -5.99 30.34
CA GLU A 62 -4.89 -5.94 30.35
C GLU A 62 -4.29 -6.01 28.94
N LEU A 63 -4.90 -6.79 28.04
CA LEU A 63 -4.51 -6.85 26.63
C LEU A 63 -4.75 -5.51 25.88
N ASP A 64 -5.85 -4.83 26.16
CA ASP A 64 -6.19 -3.54 25.54
C ASP A 64 -5.26 -2.42 26.03
N ASP A 65 -4.95 -2.39 27.33
CA ASP A 65 -4.02 -1.43 27.93
C ASP A 65 -2.59 -1.65 27.41
N ALA A 66 -2.15 -2.92 27.35
CA ALA A 66 -0.82 -3.27 26.84
C ALA A 66 -0.66 -3.00 25.33
N THR A 67 -1.72 -3.13 24.54
CA THR A 67 -1.68 -2.83 23.11
C THR A 67 -1.79 -1.34 22.83
N THR A 68 -2.59 -0.58 23.59
CA THR A 68 -2.81 0.85 23.33
C THR A 68 -1.58 1.70 23.69
N GLU A 69 -0.97 1.49 24.86
CA GLU A 69 0.17 2.31 25.32
C GLU A 69 1.48 1.98 24.60
N ALA A 70 1.70 0.70 24.24
CA ALA A 70 2.88 0.29 23.50
C ALA A 70 2.81 0.74 22.03
N HIS A 71 1.64 0.63 21.40
CA HIS A 71 1.49 0.94 19.99
C HIS A 71 1.52 2.45 19.71
N GLN A 72 0.96 3.29 20.59
CA GLN A 72 1.00 4.75 20.42
C GLN A 72 2.40 5.34 20.61
N ASN A 73 3.16 4.86 21.61
CA ASN A 73 4.52 5.37 21.87
C ASN A 73 5.54 4.91 20.80
N GLU A 74 5.39 3.70 20.26
CA GLU A 74 6.21 3.22 19.14
C GLU A 74 5.88 3.96 17.83
N GLN A 75 4.60 4.28 17.58
CA GLN A 75 4.18 5.02 16.40
C GLN A 75 4.69 6.47 16.37
N MET A 76 4.67 7.21 17.50
CA MET A 76 5.19 8.58 17.53
C MET A 76 6.72 8.65 17.41
N GLY A 77 7.45 7.69 18.00
CA GLY A 77 8.91 7.62 17.89
C GLY A 77 9.38 7.35 16.45
N ILE A 78 8.64 6.51 15.72
CA ILE A 78 8.91 6.26 14.30
C ILE A 78 8.72 7.55 13.49
N VAL A 79 7.62 8.29 13.67
CA VAL A 79 7.38 9.54 12.92
C VAL A 79 8.50 10.57 13.16
N ASP A 80 8.96 10.73 14.41
CA ASP A 80 10.06 11.66 14.74
C ASP A 80 11.41 11.21 14.15
N ASP A 81 11.71 9.91 14.14
CA ASP A 81 12.92 9.36 13.52
C ASP A 81 12.85 9.39 11.97
N LEU A 82 11.65 9.28 11.40
CA LEU A 82 11.41 9.45 9.95
C LEU A 82 11.60 10.89 9.50
N ILE A 83 11.23 11.86 10.34
CA ILE A 83 11.46 13.29 10.11
C ILE A 83 12.95 13.63 10.25
N LYS A 84 13.73 12.87 11.03
CA LYS A 84 15.14 13.16 11.33
C LYS A 84 16.18 12.57 10.38
N ALA A 85 15.81 11.74 9.40
CA ALA A 85 16.77 11.02 8.57
C ALA A 85 17.13 11.73 7.25
N GLU A 86 18.38 12.21 7.18
CA GLU A 86 19.19 12.56 6.00
C GLU A 86 18.62 13.60 5.00
N GLY A 87 18.71 14.87 5.39
CA GLY A 87 18.68 15.98 4.44
C GLY A 87 19.88 15.95 3.46
N ASP A 88 19.60 16.37 2.22
CA ASP A 88 20.54 16.69 1.12
C ASP A 88 21.03 15.59 0.14
N LYS A 89 20.30 14.47 -0.05
CA LYS A 89 20.59 13.52 -1.16
C LYS A 89 20.35 14.08 -2.57
N LEU A 90 19.73 15.25 -2.69
CA LEU A 90 19.43 15.90 -3.98
C LEU A 90 20.27 17.15 -4.25
N SER A 91 21.12 17.56 -3.30
CA SER A 91 21.97 18.74 -3.44
C SER A 91 22.87 18.60 -4.68
N GLY A 92 22.67 19.49 -5.67
CA GLY A 92 23.42 19.49 -6.93
C GLY A 92 22.81 18.73 -8.11
N LYS A 93 21.65 18.06 -7.97
CA LYS A 93 20.94 17.46 -9.12
C LYS A 93 20.08 18.52 -9.84
N ASN A 94 20.24 18.63 -11.16
CA ASN A 94 19.48 19.57 -11.99
C ASN A 94 18.09 19.00 -12.31
N ILE A 95 17.05 19.60 -11.72
CA ILE A 95 15.64 19.29 -12.02
C ILE A 95 15.35 19.61 -13.50
N LYS A 96 14.69 18.68 -14.19
CA LYS A 96 14.26 18.77 -15.60
C LYS A 96 12.84 19.29 -15.73
N GLY A 97 12.07 19.15 -14.66
CA GLY A 97 10.74 19.69 -14.47
C GLY A 97 10.07 18.98 -13.29
N SER A 98 8.85 19.38 -12.99
CA SER A 98 8.00 18.74 -12.00
C SER A 98 6.60 18.51 -12.52
N CYS A 99 5.90 17.56 -11.91
CA CYS A 99 4.46 17.34 -12.11
C CYS A 99 3.73 17.58 -10.79
N ASN A 100 2.97 18.66 -10.71
CA ASN A 100 2.19 19.00 -9.52
C ASN A 100 0.79 18.39 -9.62
N ALA A 101 0.55 17.36 -8.81
CA ALA A 101 -0.74 16.68 -8.66
C ALA A 101 -1.28 16.84 -7.22
N ILE A 102 -0.87 17.91 -6.52
CA ILE A 102 -1.15 18.05 -5.09
C ILE A 102 -2.66 18.25 -4.88
N ALA A 103 -3.31 19.06 -5.70
CA ALA A 103 -4.75 19.31 -5.59
C ALA A 103 -5.59 18.04 -5.79
N GLU A 104 -5.10 17.07 -6.56
CA GLU A 104 -5.80 15.85 -6.91
C GLU A 104 -5.43 14.66 -6.01
N SER A 105 -4.14 14.51 -5.66
CA SER A 105 -3.62 13.32 -4.98
C SER A 105 -2.61 13.61 -3.87
N SER A 106 -2.41 14.87 -3.48
CA SER A 106 -1.45 15.27 -2.44
C SER A 106 -0.01 14.86 -2.75
N THR A 107 0.35 14.80 -4.05
CA THR A 107 1.68 14.38 -4.50
C THR A 107 2.24 15.33 -5.55
N CYS A 108 3.57 15.39 -5.62
CA CYS A 108 4.28 16.09 -6.69
C CYS A 108 5.52 15.29 -7.10
N ILE A 109 5.84 15.26 -8.40
CA ILE A 109 6.97 14.50 -8.91
C ILE A 109 8.06 15.44 -9.42
N ASP A 110 9.28 15.36 -8.89
CA ASP A 110 10.46 16.02 -9.46
C ASP A 110 11.23 15.05 -10.38
N TYR A 111 11.61 15.50 -11.58
CA TYR A 111 12.36 14.70 -12.56
C TYR A 111 13.82 15.14 -12.62
N TYR A 112 14.80 14.24 -12.44
CA TYR A 112 16.23 14.58 -12.36
C TYR A 112 17.09 13.92 -13.45
N GLY A 113 16.87 12.63 -13.69
CA GLY A 113 17.70 11.79 -14.56
C GLY A 113 17.79 12.28 -16.01
N SER A 114 18.86 11.87 -16.71
CA SER A 114 19.13 12.29 -18.10
C SER A 114 18.13 11.80 -19.15
N PHE A 115 17.30 10.80 -18.81
CA PHE A 115 16.15 10.37 -19.60
C PHE A 115 15.08 11.47 -19.69
N TRP A 116 14.98 12.30 -18.65
CA TRP A 116 13.97 13.34 -18.57
C TRP A 116 14.42 14.58 -19.36
N THR A 117 13.59 14.92 -20.34
CA THR A 117 13.60 16.19 -21.07
C THR A 117 12.36 16.97 -20.66
N GLY A 118 12.30 18.27 -20.97
CA GLY A 118 11.11 19.05 -20.68
C GLY A 118 9.85 18.51 -21.37
N ASP A 119 10.00 17.87 -22.54
CA ASP A 119 8.88 17.29 -23.28
C ASP A 119 8.49 15.91 -22.73
N SER A 120 9.45 15.03 -22.43
CA SER A 120 9.14 13.71 -21.85
C SER A 120 8.58 13.80 -20.43
N ALA A 121 9.09 14.74 -19.61
CA ALA A 121 8.54 15.01 -18.29
C ALA A 121 7.12 15.60 -18.36
N ARG A 122 6.86 16.52 -19.29
CA ARG A 122 5.51 17.06 -19.53
C ARG A 122 4.54 15.98 -19.99
N LEU A 123 4.96 15.12 -20.91
CA LEU A 123 4.14 14.01 -21.39
C LEU A 123 3.81 13.04 -20.26
N ASN A 124 4.77 12.71 -19.40
CA ASN A 124 4.54 11.87 -18.23
C ASN A 124 3.56 12.49 -17.21
N CYS A 125 3.44 13.82 -17.20
CA CYS A 125 2.55 14.55 -16.30
C CYS A 125 1.13 14.75 -16.82
N SER A 126 0.89 14.59 -18.14
CA SER A 126 -0.30 15.16 -18.81
C SER A 126 -1.64 14.70 -18.26
N ASP A 127 -1.70 13.50 -17.67
CA ASP A 127 -2.93 12.89 -17.14
C ASP A 127 -2.97 12.87 -15.61
N SER A 128 -1.94 13.39 -14.94
CA SER A 128 -1.79 13.27 -13.49
C SER A 128 -1.72 14.62 -12.78
N GLY A 129 -1.28 15.70 -13.45
CA GLY A 129 -1.17 17.01 -12.81
C GLY A 129 -0.74 18.13 -13.74
N THR A 130 -0.27 19.23 -13.14
CA THR A 130 0.23 20.40 -13.85
C THR A 130 1.75 20.37 -13.93
N PHE A 131 2.27 20.32 -15.16
CA PHE A 131 3.71 20.36 -15.40
C PHE A 131 4.31 21.75 -15.15
N SER A 132 5.43 21.81 -14.43
CA SER A 132 6.27 23.01 -14.27
C SER A 132 7.73 22.73 -14.60
N LYS A 133 8.48 23.79 -14.91
CA LYS A 133 9.96 23.72 -14.99
C LYS A 133 10.62 23.89 -13.63
N ASP A 134 9.88 24.40 -12.66
CA ASP A 134 10.35 24.60 -11.30
C ASP A 134 10.23 23.30 -10.50
N ALA A 135 10.93 23.25 -9.36
CA ALA A 135 10.82 22.13 -8.42
C ALA A 135 9.41 22.05 -7.80
N CYS A 136 9.08 20.88 -7.29
CA CYS A 136 7.94 20.70 -6.41
C CYS A 136 8.04 21.60 -5.15
N PRO A 137 6.90 22.06 -4.59
CA PRO A 137 6.85 22.82 -3.35
C PRO A 137 7.61 22.14 -2.19
N GLN A 138 8.18 22.91 -1.27
CA GLN A 138 9.10 22.38 -0.25
C GLN A 138 8.39 21.81 1.00
N ASP A 139 7.11 22.07 1.19
CA ASP A 139 6.30 21.73 2.36
C ASP A 139 5.76 20.29 2.34
N SER A 140 6.57 19.35 1.85
CA SER A 140 6.26 17.91 1.81
C SER A 140 6.63 17.22 3.12
N TYR A 141 6.03 16.08 3.43
CA TYR A 141 6.46 15.17 4.50
C TYR A 141 7.70 14.33 4.13
N GLY A 142 8.21 14.48 2.91
CA GLY A 142 9.25 13.65 2.33
C GLY A 142 8.78 13.02 1.02
N GLY A 143 9.63 12.19 0.44
CA GLY A 143 9.33 11.57 -0.83
C GLY A 143 10.14 10.32 -1.09
N CYS A 144 9.69 9.55 -2.07
CA CYS A 144 10.40 8.38 -2.56
C CYS A 144 11.23 8.75 -3.78
N ASN A 145 12.55 8.70 -3.68
CA ASN A 145 13.42 8.73 -4.86
C ASN A 145 13.40 7.33 -5.48
N THR A 146 12.97 7.24 -6.74
CA THR A 146 12.99 6.01 -7.52
C THR A 146 14.04 6.11 -8.63
N GLY A 147 14.88 5.10 -8.74
CA GLY A 147 15.95 5.07 -9.76
C GLY A 147 17.08 6.03 -9.42
N GLU A 148 17.42 6.17 -8.14
CA GLU A 148 18.47 7.06 -7.65
C GLU A 148 19.79 6.86 -8.42
N GLY A 149 20.32 7.93 -9.01
CA GLY A 149 21.58 7.88 -9.76
C GLY A 149 21.49 7.21 -11.14
N THR A 150 20.30 6.78 -11.57
CA THR A 150 20.07 6.24 -12.91
C THR A 150 19.67 7.34 -13.90
N GLN A 151 19.57 6.96 -15.18
CA GLN A 151 19.08 7.89 -16.20
C GLN A 151 17.61 8.29 -15.97
N ALA A 152 16.81 7.51 -15.24
CA ALA A 152 15.39 7.78 -15.01
C ALA A 152 15.07 8.32 -13.59
N ASP A 153 16.08 8.78 -12.85
CA ASP A 153 15.95 9.33 -11.48
C ASP A 153 14.81 10.36 -11.37
N MET A 154 13.87 10.08 -10.47
CA MET A 154 12.74 10.94 -10.14
C MET A 154 12.37 10.78 -8.67
N VAL A 155 11.71 11.79 -8.11
CA VAL A 155 11.24 11.77 -6.73
C VAL A 155 9.75 12.04 -6.70
N VAL A 156 9.00 11.19 -6.01
CA VAL A 156 7.58 11.41 -5.69
C VAL A 156 7.47 11.96 -4.28
N TRP A 157 7.18 13.25 -4.16
CA TRP A 157 6.93 13.96 -2.90
C TRP A 157 5.48 13.78 -2.45
N MET A 158 5.30 13.67 -1.13
CA MET A 158 4.01 13.52 -0.48
C MET A 158 3.71 14.71 0.42
N TYR A 159 2.49 15.23 0.35
CA TYR A 159 2.08 16.46 1.03
C TYR A 159 0.99 16.20 2.08
N PRO A 160 0.97 16.98 3.18
CA PRO A 160 -0.10 16.93 4.17
C PRO A 160 -1.48 17.35 3.67
N TYR A 161 -1.54 17.95 2.50
CA TYR A 161 -2.70 18.65 1.97
C TYR A 161 -2.92 18.25 0.52
N GLY A 162 -4.15 18.39 0.05
CA GLY A 162 -4.51 18.07 -1.33
C GLY A 162 -5.80 17.27 -1.45
N GLY A 163 -5.99 16.67 -2.63
CA GLY A 163 -7.19 15.88 -2.95
C GLY A 163 -7.18 14.46 -2.39
N GLY A 164 -6.02 13.99 -1.93
CA GLY A 164 -5.87 12.70 -1.26
C GLY A 164 -5.14 12.90 0.05
N GLU A 165 -5.77 13.57 1.03
CA GLU A 165 -5.15 13.85 2.34
C GLU A 165 -4.38 12.63 2.87
N ILE A 166 -3.07 12.79 3.05
CA ILE A 166 -2.20 11.74 3.56
C ILE A 166 -1.99 12.03 5.04
N GLU A 167 -2.65 11.24 5.88
CA GLU A 167 -2.42 11.27 7.33
C GLU A 167 -1.00 10.78 7.68
N ALA A 168 -0.52 11.10 8.88
CA ALA A 168 0.80 10.70 9.35
C ALA A 168 1.04 9.19 9.25
N GLU A 169 0.01 8.38 9.50
CA GLU A 169 0.07 6.92 9.33
C GLU A 169 0.26 6.51 7.87
N GLY A 170 -0.37 7.21 6.93
CA GLY A 170 -0.19 7.00 5.49
C GLY A 170 1.27 7.22 5.04
N ILE A 171 1.95 8.21 5.61
CA ILE A 171 3.38 8.47 5.34
C ILE A 171 4.26 7.31 5.80
N LYS A 172 3.95 6.69 6.95
CA LYS A 172 4.68 5.49 7.42
C LYS A 172 4.59 4.37 6.38
N TYR A 173 3.39 4.08 5.89
CA TYR A 173 3.18 3.06 4.86
C TYR A 173 3.86 3.41 3.54
N ALA A 174 3.78 4.67 3.11
CA ALA A 174 4.45 5.14 1.92
C ALA A 174 5.97 4.97 1.99
N LYS A 175 6.58 5.29 3.14
CA LYS A 175 8.01 5.07 3.33
C LYS A 175 8.36 3.58 3.30
N MET A 176 7.62 2.73 4.00
CA MET A 176 7.87 1.28 3.96
C MET A 176 7.77 0.73 2.53
N ALA A 177 6.79 1.19 1.75
CA ALA A 177 6.66 0.82 0.35
C ALA A 177 7.84 1.33 -0.50
N CYS A 178 8.33 2.55 -0.24
CA CYS A 178 9.51 3.10 -0.89
C CYS A 178 10.75 2.24 -0.60
N ASP A 179 11.03 1.96 0.66
CA ASP A 179 12.20 1.19 1.09
C ASP A 179 12.15 -0.27 0.62
N ALA A 180 10.95 -0.82 0.44
CA ALA A 180 10.75 -2.17 -0.12
C ALA A 180 11.01 -2.24 -1.64
N THR A 181 10.97 -1.10 -2.34
CA THR A 181 11.19 -1.05 -3.79
C THR A 181 12.68 -1.03 -4.10
N LEU A 182 13.15 -2.05 -4.82
CA LEU A 182 14.55 -2.12 -5.28
C LEU A 182 14.91 -0.86 -6.09
N ALA A 183 16.08 -0.28 -5.79
CA ALA A 183 16.55 0.97 -6.37
C ALA A 183 15.71 2.22 -6.03
N SER A 184 15.02 2.21 -4.89
CA SER A 184 14.36 3.39 -4.33
C SER A 184 14.88 3.71 -2.93
N SER A 185 14.81 4.98 -2.55
CA SER A 185 15.19 5.45 -1.22
C SER A 185 14.26 6.57 -0.77
N TRP A 186 13.79 6.49 0.47
CA TRP A 186 13.05 7.60 1.06
C TRP A 186 14.00 8.77 1.37
N ILE A 187 13.53 9.98 1.11
CA ILE A 187 14.23 11.22 1.41
C ILE A 187 13.32 12.17 2.19
N ALA A 188 13.82 12.67 3.31
CA ALA A 188 13.18 13.73 4.07
C ALA A 188 13.46 15.09 3.39
N ARG A 189 12.55 16.04 3.57
CA ARG A 189 12.68 17.41 3.08
C ARG A 189 12.09 18.38 4.11
#